data_AF-A0A2T4DF97-F1
#
_entry.id   AF-A0A2T4DF97-F1
#
_cell.length_a   1.000
_cell.length_b   1.000
_cell.length_c   1.000
_cell.angle_alpha   90.00
_cell.angle_beta   90.00
_cell.angle_gamma   90.00
#
_symmetry.space_group_name_H-M   'P 1'
#
loop_
_entity.id
_entity.type
_entity.pdbx_description
1 polymer ?
#
loop_
_entity_poly.entity_id
_entity_poly.type
_entity_poly.pdbx_seq_one_letter_code
_entity_poly.pdbx_strand_id
1 'polypeptide(L)'
;MQKIKFDPITTFLLILVIILIFHAFFQYLKKVSCKEEELKSEIERCLFKMNLAQEKREELKERAAKKFKILSVSVFVAFGILITALTWFGVSYIDALEGITGTIAVTFFMYTWIAYGKIGVNQFLDMLKSKVLQHIYMKNGFNPKVIDELQMSIVDKIAQLNMLNEHKQNLDLQLIEYGRYIEKSVFGK
;
A
#
# COMPACT_ATOMS: atom_id res chain seq x y z
N MET A 1 -30.14 42.50 47.59
CA MET A 1 -30.08 41.99 46.19
C MET A 1 -30.32 43.15 45.24
N GLN A 2 -29.27 43.72 44.63
CA GLN A 2 -29.42 44.72 43.57
C GLN A 2 -29.85 44.00 42.29
N LYS A 3 -31.06 44.30 41.79
CA LYS A 3 -31.48 43.87 40.44
C LYS A 3 -30.72 44.71 39.43
N ILE A 4 -29.71 44.12 38.79
CA ILE A 4 -29.04 44.73 37.65
C ILE A 4 -30.10 44.92 36.56
N LYS A 5 -30.50 46.17 36.30
CA LYS A 5 -31.35 46.52 35.16
C LYS A 5 -30.44 46.66 33.95
N PHE A 6 -30.50 45.70 33.03
CA PHE A 6 -29.82 45.83 31.75
C PHE A 6 -30.61 46.80 30.86
N ASP A 7 -29.95 47.83 30.34
CA ASP A 7 -30.51 48.68 29.30
C ASP A 7 -30.82 47.85 28.04
N PRO A 8 -31.90 48.16 27.29
CA PRO A 8 -32.26 47.42 26.08
C PRO A 8 -31.16 47.43 25.01
N ILE A 9 -30.34 48.49 24.97
CA ILE A 9 -29.17 48.59 24.09
C ILE A 9 -28.11 47.54 24.48
N THR A 10 -27.83 47.40 25.77
CA THR A 10 -26.86 46.43 26.30
C THR A 10 -27.34 45.00 26.06
N THR A 11 -28.64 44.76 26.23
CA THR A 11 -29.28 43.46 25.95
C THR A 11 -29.18 43.10 24.47
N PHE A 12 -29.43 44.06 23.57
CA PHE A 12 -29.31 43.89 22.14
C PHE A 12 -27.87 43.57 21.71
N LEU A 13 -26.89 44.30 22.26
CA LEU A 13 -25.46 44.03 22.04
C LEU A 13 -25.06 42.61 22.48
N LEU A 14 -25.57 42.16 23.63
CA LEU A 14 -25.30 40.83 24.17
C LEU A 14 -25.89 39.73 23.27
N ILE A 15 -27.12 39.91 22.78
CA ILE A 15 -27.76 39.00 21.81
C ILE A 15 -26.96 38.95 20.50
N LEU A 16 -26.54 40.11 19.99
CA LEU A 16 -25.74 40.20 18.76
C LEU A 16 -24.42 39.43 18.89
N VAL A 17 -23.71 39.58 20.02
CA VAL A 17 -22.45 38.86 20.30
C VAL A 17 -22.68 37.35 20.35
N ILE A 18 -23.76 36.90 21.00
CA ILE A 18 -24.11 35.47 21.03
C ILE A 18 -24.37 34.94 19.61
N ILE A 19 -25.12 35.67 18.79
CA ILE A 19 -25.39 35.29 17.39
C ILE A 19 -24.11 35.18 16.57
N LEU A 20 -23.18 36.14 16.72
CA LEU A 20 -21.90 36.12 16.02
C LEU A 20 -21.03 34.93 16.43
N ILE A 21 -20.98 34.59 17.73
CA ILE A 21 -20.27 33.42 18.24
C ILE A 21 -20.87 32.14 17.67
N PHE A 22 -22.20 32.01 17.69
CA PHE A 22 -22.89 30.87 17.09
C PHE A 22 -22.62 30.74 15.59
N HIS A 23 -22.64 31.85 14.85
CA HIS A 23 -22.36 31.84 13.41
C HIS A 23 -20.92 31.39 13.11
N ALA A 24 -19.94 31.92 13.84
CA ALA A 24 -18.54 31.52 13.71
C ALA A 24 -18.35 30.02 14.05
N PHE A 25 -19.02 29.53 15.08
CA PHE A 25 -18.98 28.12 15.49
C PHE A 25 -19.59 27.19 14.43
N PHE A 26 -20.76 27.55 13.86
CA PHE A 26 -21.37 26.77 12.77
C PHE A 26 -20.49 26.74 11.51
N GLN A 27 -19.85 27.85 11.15
CA GLN A 27 -18.89 27.85 10.04
C GLN A 27 -17.69 26.96 10.30
N TYR A 28 -17.17 26.95 11.53
CA TYR A 28 -16.06 26.08 11.93
C TYR A 28 -16.45 24.60 11.83
N LEU A 29 -17.60 24.20 12.40
CA LEU A 29 -18.11 22.83 12.31
C LEU A 29 -18.30 22.36 10.87
N LYS A 30 -18.82 23.24 10.00
CA LYS A 30 -19.00 22.93 8.57
C LYS A 30 -17.65 22.68 7.87
N LYS A 31 -16.63 23.49 8.17
CA LYS A 31 -15.27 23.30 7.63
C LYS A 31 -14.64 21.98 8.10
N VAL A 32 -14.79 21.65 9.38
CA VAL A 32 -14.30 20.39 9.95
C VAL A 32 -14.98 19.19 9.32
N SER A 33 -16.31 19.22 9.20
CA SER A 33 -17.09 18.15 8.55
C SER A 33 -16.70 17.96 7.08
N CYS A 34 -16.49 19.06 6.34
CA CYS A 34 -16.06 18.99 4.95
C CYS A 34 -14.67 18.36 4.81
N LYS A 35 -13.75 18.71 5.72
CA LYS A 35 -12.38 18.15 5.73
C LYS A 35 -12.36 16.67 6.13
N GLU A 36 -13.25 16.25 7.03
CA GLU A 36 -13.44 14.85 7.38
C GLU A 36 -13.90 14.02 6.18
N GLU A 37 -14.89 14.52 5.44
CA GLU A 37 -15.42 13.86 4.24
C GLU A 37 -14.39 13.81 3.10
N GLU A 38 -13.64 14.89 2.90
CA GLU A 38 -12.54 14.96 1.94
C GLU A 38 -11.46 13.91 2.25
N LEU A 39 -10.98 13.84 3.50
CA LEU A 39 -9.99 12.85 3.92
C LEU A 39 -10.50 11.41 3.73
N LYS A 40 -11.76 11.13 4.07
CA LYS A 40 -12.37 9.80 3.84
C LYS A 40 -12.41 9.45 2.36
N SER A 41 -12.85 10.39 1.52
CA SER A 41 -12.90 10.20 0.06
C SER A 41 -11.51 9.94 -0.53
N GLU A 42 -10.48 10.65 -0.06
CA GLU A 42 -9.10 10.43 -0.48
C GLU A 42 -8.56 9.07 -0.04
N ILE A 43 -8.87 8.62 1.18
CA ILE A 43 -8.52 7.29 1.68
C ILE A 43 -9.16 6.21 0.80
N GLU A 44 -10.46 6.32 0.50
CA GLU A 44 -11.17 5.38 -0.37
C GLU A 44 -10.55 5.33 -1.77
N ARG A 45 -10.21 6.50 -2.34
CA ARG A 45 -9.54 6.58 -3.65
C ARG A 45 -8.15 5.92 -3.61
N CYS A 46 -7.39 6.10 -2.54
CA CYS A 46 -6.09 5.47 -2.38
C CYS A 46 -6.22 3.95 -2.21
N LEU A 47 -7.18 3.47 -1.42
CA LEU A 47 -7.49 2.05 -1.27
C LEU A 47 -7.89 1.42 -2.60
N PHE A 48 -8.73 2.09 -3.39
CA PHE A 48 -9.12 1.62 -4.71
C PHE A 48 -7.90 1.46 -5.64
N LYS A 49 -7.02 2.48 -5.70
CA LYS A 49 -5.77 2.41 -6.48
C LYS A 49 -4.84 1.31 -5.99
N MET A 50 -4.75 1.12 -4.68
CA MET A 50 -3.92 0.07 -4.07
C MET A 50 -4.43 -1.32 -4.46
N ASN A 51 -5.74 -1.55 -4.37
CA ASN A 51 -6.36 -2.81 -4.77
C ASN A 51 -6.11 -3.12 -6.25
N LEU A 52 -6.27 -2.11 -7.12
CA LEU A 52 -5.99 -2.26 -8.55
C LEU A 52 -4.51 -2.55 -8.84
N ALA A 53 -3.60 -1.91 -8.10
CA ALA A 53 -2.17 -2.20 -8.19
C ALA A 53 -1.83 -3.61 -7.68
N GLN A 54 -2.49 -4.09 -6.63
CA GLN A 54 -2.33 -5.45 -6.10
C GLN A 54 -2.86 -6.50 -7.08
N GLU A 55 -4.03 -6.28 -7.67
CA GLU A 55 -4.60 -7.17 -8.69
C GLU A 55 -3.65 -7.29 -9.89
N LYS A 56 -3.16 -6.15 -10.39
CA LYS A 56 -2.15 -6.12 -11.46
C LYS A 56 -0.85 -6.82 -11.04
N ARG A 57 -0.42 -6.69 -9.79
CA ARG A 57 0.77 -7.40 -9.27
C ARG A 57 0.59 -8.90 -9.31
N GLU A 58 -0.55 -9.41 -8.88
CA GLU A 58 -0.86 -10.84 -8.88
C GLU A 58 -0.99 -11.39 -10.31
N GLU A 59 -1.67 -10.66 -11.19
CA GLU A 59 -1.75 -11.02 -12.62
C GLU A 59 -0.35 -11.13 -13.25
N LEU A 60 0.53 -10.15 -12.98
CA LEU A 60 1.90 -10.15 -13.51
C LEU A 60 2.76 -11.27 -12.88
N LYS A 61 2.54 -11.62 -11.61
CA LYS A 61 3.18 -12.78 -10.98
C LYS A 61 2.75 -14.08 -11.65
N GLU A 62 1.46 -14.26 -11.92
CA GLU A 62 0.95 -15.45 -12.60
C GLU A 62 1.54 -15.56 -14.02
N ARG A 63 1.56 -14.46 -14.77
CA ARG A 63 2.20 -14.40 -16.08
C ARG A 63 3.69 -14.72 -16.02
N ALA A 64 4.41 -14.22 -15.01
CA ALA A 64 5.82 -14.52 -14.80
C ALA A 64 6.04 -16.00 -14.48
N ALA A 65 5.21 -16.60 -13.62
CA ALA A 65 5.26 -18.03 -13.30
C ALA A 65 4.99 -18.89 -14.54
N LYS A 66 3.98 -18.54 -15.34
CA LYS A 66 3.68 -19.22 -16.61
C LYS A 66 4.84 -19.14 -17.59
N LYS A 67 5.45 -17.97 -17.74
CA LYS A 67 6.64 -17.80 -18.60
C LYS A 67 7.84 -18.59 -18.08
N PHE A 68 8.08 -18.59 -16.78
CA PHE A 68 9.16 -19.39 -16.18
C PHE A 68 8.94 -20.89 -16.42
N LYS A 69 7.70 -21.37 -16.30
CA LYS A 69 7.33 -22.76 -16.62
C LYS A 69 7.59 -23.09 -18.10
N ILE A 70 7.16 -22.23 -19.02
CA ILE A 70 7.41 -22.39 -20.47
C ILE A 70 8.91 -22.42 -20.76
N LEU A 71 9.68 -21.49 -20.17
CA LEU A 71 11.14 -21.44 -20.32
C LEU A 71 11.79 -22.73 -19.82
N SER A 72 11.38 -23.20 -18.64
CA SER A 72 11.89 -24.46 -18.06
C SER A 72 11.60 -25.65 -18.97
N VAL A 73 10.37 -25.80 -19.46
CA VAL A 73 10.00 -26.88 -20.39
C VAL A 73 10.78 -26.78 -21.70
N SER A 74 10.97 -25.57 -22.24
CA SER A 74 11.72 -25.38 -23.49
C SER A 74 13.18 -25.82 -23.36
N VAL A 75 13.79 -25.66 -22.19
CA VAL A 75 15.14 -26.15 -21.90
C VAL A 75 15.18 -27.69 -21.93
N PHE A 76 14.20 -28.37 -21.32
CA PHE A 76 14.10 -29.84 -21.40
C PHE A 76 13.89 -30.34 -22.83
N VAL A 77 13.06 -29.65 -23.62
CA VAL A 77 12.84 -29.98 -25.04
C VAL A 77 14.14 -29.81 -25.84
N ALA A 78 14.86 -28.71 -25.62
CA ALA A 78 16.16 -28.48 -26.26
C ALA A 78 17.17 -29.59 -25.92
N PHE A 79 17.19 -30.08 -24.67
CA PHE A 79 18.03 -31.21 -24.30
C PHE A 79 17.64 -32.50 -25.02
N GLY A 80 16.35 -32.81 -25.12
CA GLY A 80 15.89 -33.99 -25.87
C GLY A 80 16.28 -33.95 -27.35
N ILE A 81 16.16 -32.77 -27.98
CA ILE A 81 16.60 -32.55 -29.37
C ILE A 81 18.11 -32.74 -29.49
N LEU A 82 18.89 -32.21 -28.56
CA LEU A 82 20.35 -32.32 -28.57
C LEU A 82 20.81 -33.78 -28.42
N ILE A 83 20.23 -34.54 -27.49
CA ILE A 83 20.53 -35.98 -27.31
C ILE A 83 20.18 -36.76 -28.59
N THR A 84 19.00 -36.50 -29.17
CA THR A 84 18.55 -37.17 -30.40
C THR A 84 19.48 -36.86 -31.56
N ALA A 85 19.91 -35.60 -31.70
CA ALA A 85 20.84 -35.19 -32.74
C ALA A 85 22.21 -35.89 -32.57
N LEU A 86 22.78 -35.91 -31.37
CA LEU A 86 24.06 -36.60 -31.12
C LEU A 86 23.97 -38.10 -31.40
N THR A 87 22.85 -38.72 -31.03
CA THR A 87 22.60 -40.15 -31.31
C THR A 87 22.50 -40.41 -32.82
N TRP A 88 21.88 -39.50 -33.56
CA TRP A 88 21.80 -39.56 -35.02
C TRP A 88 23.19 -39.48 -35.69
N PHE A 89 24.12 -38.73 -35.11
CA PHE A 89 25.51 -38.64 -35.57
C PHE A 89 26.41 -39.80 -35.11
N GLY A 90 25.84 -40.86 -34.52
CA GLY A 90 26.55 -42.09 -34.17
C GLY A 90 27.15 -42.12 -32.77
N VAL A 91 26.84 -41.13 -31.91
CA VAL A 91 27.21 -41.18 -30.48
C VAL A 91 26.25 -42.14 -29.76
N SER A 92 26.78 -43.02 -28.91
CA SER A 92 25.91 -43.88 -28.07
C SER A 92 24.99 -43.01 -27.21
N TYR A 93 23.74 -43.46 -27.02
CA TYR A 93 22.77 -42.75 -26.19
C TYR A 93 23.31 -42.48 -24.76
N ILE A 94 24.02 -43.45 -24.18
CA ILE A 94 24.60 -43.33 -22.84
C ILE A 94 25.68 -42.24 -22.82
N ASP A 95 26.59 -42.26 -23.78
CA ASP A 95 27.69 -41.29 -23.88
C ASP A 95 27.16 -39.86 -24.15
N ALA A 96 26.14 -39.73 -24.99
CA ALA A 96 25.48 -38.45 -25.25
C ALA A 96 24.83 -37.87 -23.98
N LEU A 97 24.17 -38.73 -23.19
CA LEU A 97 23.49 -38.32 -21.95
C LEU A 97 24.49 -37.94 -20.86
N GLU A 98 25.56 -38.71 -20.70
CA GLU A 98 26.65 -38.42 -19.77
C GLU A 98 27.37 -37.12 -20.13
N GLY A 99 27.73 -36.95 -21.41
CA GLY A 99 28.41 -35.74 -21.89
C GLY A 99 27.58 -34.48 -21.69
N ILE A 100 26.28 -34.51 -22.01
CA ILE A 100 25.38 -33.37 -21.83
C ILE A 100 25.18 -33.08 -20.34
N THR A 101 24.87 -34.10 -19.54
CA THR A 101 24.60 -33.93 -18.10
C THR A 101 25.83 -33.44 -17.36
N GLY A 102 27.01 -33.98 -17.68
CA GLY A 102 28.30 -33.54 -17.15
C GLY A 102 28.61 -32.09 -17.54
N THR A 103 28.43 -31.73 -18.80
CA THR A 103 28.66 -30.36 -19.29
C THR A 103 27.73 -29.36 -18.59
N ILE A 104 26.45 -29.70 -18.42
CA ILE A 104 25.49 -28.84 -17.70
C ILE A 104 25.88 -28.70 -16.23
N ALA A 105 26.22 -29.80 -15.56
CA ALA A 105 26.58 -29.78 -14.15
C ALA A 105 27.82 -28.91 -13.90
N VAL A 106 28.85 -29.05 -14.75
CA VAL A 106 30.07 -28.22 -14.69
C VAL A 106 29.75 -26.77 -15.03
N THR A 107 28.99 -26.51 -16.09
CA THR A 107 28.62 -25.13 -16.48
C THR A 107 27.81 -24.45 -15.37
N PHE A 108 26.86 -25.17 -14.78
CA PHE A 108 26.06 -24.70 -13.65
C PHE A 108 26.94 -24.40 -12.43
N PHE A 109 27.85 -25.32 -12.09
CA PHE A 109 28.78 -25.14 -10.98
C PHE A 109 29.70 -23.94 -11.19
N MET A 110 30.29 -23.79 -12.39
CA MET A 110 31.11 -22.64 -12.74
C MET A 110 30.33 -21.34 -12.69
N TYR A 111 29.11 -21.31 -13.25
CA TYR A 111 28.29 -20.10 -13.26
C TYR A 111 27.86 -19.67 -11.85
N THR A 112 27.43 -20.62 -11.02
CA THR A 112 27.06 -20.36 -9.61
C THR A 112 28.26 -19.98 -8.75
N TRP A 113 29.43 -20.55 -9.03
CA TRP A 113 30.68 -20.21 -8.34
C TRP A 113 31.17 -18.80 -8.70
N ILE A 114 31.32 -18.52 -10.00
CA ILE A 114 31.92 -17.29 -10.52
C ILE A 114 30.99 -16.09 -10.30
N ALA A 115 29.71 -16.23 -10.62
CA ALA A 115 28.81 -15.08 -10.61
C ALA A 115 28.20 -14.81 -9.23
N TYR A 116 28.18 -15.80 -8.32
CA TYR A 116 27.33 -15.72 -7.13
C TYR A 116 27.92 -16.29 -5.83
N GLY A 117 29.14 -16.86 -5.81
CA GLY A 117 29.81 -17.23 -4.55
C GLY A 117 29.19 -18.42 -3.81
N LYS A 118 29.09 -19.58 -4.48
CA LYS A 118 28.48 -20.84 -3.96
C LYS A 118 27.02 -20.68 -3.54
N ILE A 119 26.16 -20.36 -4.50
CA ILE A 119 24.70 -20.42 -4.29
C ILE A 119 24.20 -21.84 -4.56
N GLY A 120 23.35 -22.36 -3.66
CA GLY A 120 22.68 -23.65 -3.87
C GLY A 120 21.64 -23.62 -4.98
N VAL A 121 21.31 -24.76 -5.58
CA VAL A 121 20.39 -24.86 -6.73
C VAL A 121 19.04 -24.16 -6.48
N ASN A 122 18.45 -24.35 -5.30
CA ASN A 122 17.15 -23.75 -4.95
C ASN A 122 17.22 -22.22 -4.90
N GLN A 123 18.27 -21.66 -4.29
CA GLN A 123 18.47 -20.21 -4.21
C GLN A 123 18.69 -19.61 -5.60
N PHE A 124 19.41 -20.32 -6.47
CA PHE A 124 19.59 -19.91 -7.86
C PHE A 124 18.27 -19.89 -8.64
N LEU A 125 17.43 -20.91 -8.46
CA LEU A 125 16.10 -20.96 -9.09
C LEU A 125 15.20 -19.82 -8.61
N ASP A 126 15.22 -19.48 -7.32
CA ASP A 126 14.43 -18.37 -6.79
C ASP A 126 14.94 -17.02 -7.30
N MET A 127 16.25 -16.86 -7.44
CA MET A 127 16.83 -15.69 -8.10
C MET A 127 16.41 -15.58 -9.57
N LEU A 128 16.40 -16.69 -10.31
CA LEU A 128 15.92 -16.69 -11.70
C LEU A 128 14.44 -16.33 -11.80
N LYS A 129 13.59 -16.91 -10.94
CA LYS A 129 12.15 -16.54 -10.87
C LYS A 129 12.00 -15.04 -10.59
N SER A 130 12.78 -14.51 -9.64
CA SER A 130 12.79 -13.08 -9.30
C SER A 130 13.20 -12.21 -10.49
N LYS A 131 14.26 -12.59 -11.23
CA LYS A 131 14.68 -11.88 -12.45
C LYS A 131 13.62 -11.91 -13.54
N VAL A 132 12.95 -13.05 -13.75
CA VAL A 132 11.85 -13.15 -14.72
C VAL A 132 10.69 -12.24 -14.29
N LEU A 133 10.34 -12.22 -13.02
CA LEU A 133 9.30 -11.34 -12.49
C LEU A 133 9.65 -9.87 -12.69
N GLN A 134 10.88 -9.46 -12.35
CA GLN A 134 11.37 -8.09 -12.54
C GLN A 134 11.33 -7.68 -14.01
N HIS A 135 11.77 -8.57 -14.91
CA HIS A 135 11.69 -8.32 -16.34
C HIS A 135 10.24 -8.13 -16.82
N ILE A 136 9.29 -8.91 -16.28
CA ILE A 136 7.87 -8.77 -16.59
C ILE A 136 7.30 -7.46 -16.05
N TYR A 137 7.69 -7.05 -14.85
CA TYR A 137 7.32 -5.74 -14.29
C TYR A 137 7.80 -4.60 -15.17
N MET A 138 9.08 -4.59 -15.54
CA MET A 138 9.65 -3.57 -16.43
C MET A 138 8.95 -3.55 -17.80
N LYS A 139 8.71 -4.71 -18.41
CA LYS A 139 8.05 -4.82 -19.70
C LYS A 139 6.61 -4.27 -19.69
N ASN A 140 5.91 -4.36 -18.57
CA ASN A 140 4.53 -3.87 -18.42
C ASN A 140 4.45 -2.48 -17.76
N GLY A 141 5.60 -1.80 -17.57
CA GLY A 141 5.67 -0.49 -16.91
C GLY A 141 5.14 -0.50 -15.47
N PHE A 142 5.17 -1.65 -14.80
CA PHE A 142 4.67 -1.80 -13.43
C PHE A 142 5.80 -1.60 -12.43
N ASN A 143 5.63 -0.66 -11.51
CA ASN A 143 6.54 -0.47 -10.39
C ASN A 143 5.90 -1.06 -9.10
N PRO A 144 6.46 -2.14 -8.52
CA PRO A 144 5.91 -2.73 -7.31
C PRO A 144 5.94 -1.78 -6.10
N LYS A 145 6.83 -0.78 -6.08
CA LYS A 145 6.93 0.22 -4.99
C LYS A 145 5.69 1.12 -4.87
N VAL A 146 4.89 1.25 -5.94
CA VAL A 146 3.65 2.03 -5.91
C VAL A 146 2.68 1.54 -4.83
N ILE A 147 2.68 0.24 -4.53
CA ILE A 147 1.82 -0.31 -3.47
C ILE A 147 2.29 0.20 -2.10
N ASP A 148 3.60 0.20 -1.85
CA ASP A 148 4.19 0.67 -0.59
C ASP A 148 3.96 2.19 -0.43
N GLU A 149 4.12 2.96 -1.50
CA GLU A 149 3.84 4.40 -1.54
C GLU A 149 2.36 4.71 -1.23
N LEU A 150 1.43 3.96 -1.85
CA LEU A 150 0.00 4.11 -1.59
C LEU A 150 -0.34 3.71 -0.14
N GLN A 151 0.26 2.65 0.39
CA GLN A 151 0.06 2.22 1.77
C GLN A 151 0.52 3.29 2.76
N MET A 152 1.70 3.88 2.55
CA MET A 152 2.18 5.00 3.38
C MET A 152 1.24 6.21 3.28
N SER A 153 0.76 6.54 2.09
CA SER A 153 -0.20 7.65 1.92
C SER A 153 -1.53 7.38 2.63
N ILE A 154 -2.02 6.14 2.65
CA ILE A 154 -3.24 5.77 3.39
C ILE A 154 -3.02 5.93 4.89
N VAL A 155 -1.89 5.43 5.41
CA VAL A 155 -1.54 5.54 6.83
C VAL A 155 -1.47 7.01 7.28
N ASP A 156 -0.83 7.86 6.49
CA ASP A 156 -0.74 9.30 6.79
C ASP A 156 -2.13 9.96 6.83
N LYS A 157 -3.00 9.66 5.85
CA LYS A 157 -4.38 10.20 5.82
C LYS A 157 -5.23 9.69 6.97
N ILE A 158 -5.08 8.43 7.38
CA ILE A 158 -5.75 7.88 8.56
C ILE A 158 -5.26 8.59 9.82
N ALA A 159 -3.97 8.86 9.95
CA ALA A 159 -3.42 9.61 11.08
C ALA A 159 -4.01 11.03 11.14
N GLN A 160 -4.09 11.73 10.00
CA GLN A 160 -4.73 13.05 9.92
C GLN A 160 -6.21 13.02 10.31
N LEU A 161 -6.95 12.00 9.87
CA LEU A 161 -8.36 11.80 10.24
C LEU A 161 -8.51 11.56 11.76
N ASN A 162 -7.62 10.75 12.35
CA ASN A 162 -7.65 10.47 13.79
C ASN A 162 -7.36 11.73 14.61
N MET A 163 -6.36 12.53 14.22
CA MET A 163 -6.10 13.82 14.89
C MET A 163 -7.29 14.77 14.80
N LEU A 164 -7.99 14.81 13.65
CA LEU A 164 -9.18 15.63 13.47
C LEU A 164 -10.32 15.16 14.40
N ASN A 165 -10.51 13.84 14.51
CA ASN A 165 -11.51 13.23 15.39
C ASN A 165 -11.20 13.47 16.87
N GLU A 166 -9.94 13.33 17.30
CA GLU A 166 -9.51 13.65 18.66
C GLU A 166 -9.73 15.13 18.99
N HIS A 167 -9.42 16.03 18.06
CA HIS A 167 -9.67 17.46 18.25
C HIS A 167 -11.16 17.77 18.41
N LYS A 168 -12.01 17.15 17.59
CA LYS A 168 -13.48 17.25 17.68
C LYS A 168 -13.99 16.73 19.02
N GLN A 169 -13.51 15.56 19.46
CA GLN A 169 -13.89 14.96 20.74
C GLN A 169 -13.47 15.83 21.93
N ASN A 170 -12.29 16.45 21.89
CA ASN A 170 -11.84 17.40 22.90
C ASN A 170 -12.70 18.66 22.94
N LEU A 171 -13.12 19.19 21.79
CA LEU A 171 -14.05 20.31 21.70
C LEU A 171 -15.42 19.97 22.30
N ASP A 172 -15.95 18.78 22.00
CA ASP A 172 -17.22 18.31 22.56
C ASP A 172 -17.14 18.15 24.09
N LEU A 173 -16.03 17.62 24.61
CA LEU A 173 -15.78 17.50 26.05
C LEU A 173 -15.70 18.88 26.73
N GLN A 174 -14.98 19.84 26.14
CA GLN A 174 -14.91 21.21 26.65
C GLN A 174 -16.28 21.86 26.68
N LEU A 175 -17.09 21.71 25.61
CA LEU A 175 -18.45 22.24 25.57
C LEU A 175 -19.34 21.66 26.66
N ILE A 176 -19.22 20.35 26.95
CA ILE A 176 -19.93 19.70 28.05
C ILE A 176 -19.47 20.24 29.42
N GLU A 177 -18.17 20.41 29.63
CA GLU A 177 -17.63 20.99 30.87
C GLU A 177 -18.08 22.44 31.07
N TYR A 178 -18.04 23.27 30.02
CA TYR A 178 -18.55 24.63 30.06
C TYR A 178 -20.06 24.66 30.34
N GLY A 179 -20.85 23.79 29.70
CA GLY A 179 -22.27 23.64 29.99
C GLY A 179 -22.52 23.29 31.46
N ARG A 180 -21.75 22.35 32.01
CA ARG A 180 -21.84 21.92 33.42
C ARG A 180 -21.39 23.03 34.39
N TYR A 181 -20.39 23.84 34.02
CA TYR A 181 -19.94 25.00 34.80
C TYR A 181 -21.01 26.11 34.83
N ILE A 182 -21.63 26.39 33.69
CA ILE A 182 -22.76 27.33 33.61
C ILE A 182 -23.93 26.82 34.45
N GLU A 183 -24.27 25.54 34.37
CA GLU A 183 -25.34 24.94 35.17
C GLU A 183 -25.07 25.08 36.69
N LYS A 184 -23.84 24.78 37.14
CA LYS A 184 -23.42 24.98 38.54
C LYS A 184 -23.49 26.44 38.99
N SER A 185 -23.00 27.36 38.16
CA SER A 185 -22.92 28.79 38.49
C SER A 185 -24.28 29.49 38.46
N VAL A 186 -25.22 29.01 37.64
CA VAL A 186 -26.56 29.60 37.50
C VAL A 186 -27.58 28.95 38.44
N PHE A 187 -27.51 27.64 38.66
CA PHE A 187 -28.53 26.89 39.42
C PHE A 187 -28.08 26.41 40.81
N GLY A 188 -26.82 26.64 41.19
CA GLY A 188 -26.38 26.54 42.59
C GLY A 188 -26.60 25.18 43.26
N LYS A 189 -26.41 24.07 42.54
CA LYS A 189 -26.29 22.72 43.12
C LYS A 189 -24.87 22.19 43.00
#